data_AF-A0A4S4LR33-F1
#
_entry.id   AF-A0A4S4LR33-F1
#
_cell.length_a   1.000
_cell.length_b   1.000
_cell.length_c   1.000
_cell.angle_alpha   90.00
_cell.angle_beta   90.00
_cell.angle_gamma   90.00
#
_symmetry.space_group_name_H-M   'P 1'
#
loop_
_entity.id
_entity.type
_entity.pdbx_description
1 polymer ?
#
loop_
_entity_poly.entity_id
_entity_poly.type
_entity_poly.pdbx_seq_one_letter_code
_entity_poly.pdbx_strand_id
1 'polypeptide(L)'
;MWSAAYDTDLVLVTLGLIFTTFCYDELGLACHWAGKNLCNIGGYATFEIGATMIMGSRIKLDLISTAAVALSGMLIFTTIQVQDFPDVEGDNFSGRVTFPIYAPEFSRIFTLFMMLLWSVALSWYWDVGTITSALFVVLGGYVGARYYLWRTPDVDKRSYVIFNV
;
A
#
# COMPACT_ATOMS: atom_id res chain seq x y z
N MET A 1 20.37 6.63 15.46
CA MET A 1 20.14 5.61 16.51
C MET A 1 20.45 4.25 15.90
N TRP A 2 21.21 3.40 16.57
CA TRP A 2 21.58 2.06 16.05
C TRP A 2 20.54 1.04 16.49
N SER A 3 19.99 0.22 15.58
CA SER A 3 18.95 -0.78 15.93
C SER A 3 19.48 -1.84 16.92
N ALA A 4 20.78 -2.16 16.83
CA ALA A 4 21.47 -3.04 17.77
C ALA A 4 21.52 -2.52 19.22
N ALA A 5 21.24 -1.23 19.44
CA ALA A 5 21.18 -0.66 20.79
C ALA A 5 19.81 -0.86 21.48
N TYR A 6 18.79 -1.32 20.73
CA TYR A 6 17.45 -1.57 21.26
C TYR A 6 17.24 -3.05 21.57
N ASP A 7 17.17 -3.91 20.56
CA ASP A 7 17.00 -5.36 20.74
C ASP A 7 17.28 -6.15 19.44
N THR A 8 17.52 -7.45 19.57
CA THR A 8 17.72 -8.43 18.49
C THR A 8 16.52 -8.53 17.54
N ASP A 9 15.29 -8.42 18.05
CA ASP A 9 14.08 -8.43 17.22
C ASP A 9 14.03 -7.22 16.27
N LEU A 10 14.44 -6.03 16.71
CA LEU A 10 14.49 -4.82 15.87
C LEU A 10 15.58 -4.93 14.79
N VAL A 11 16.70 -5.60 15.11
CA VAL A 11 17.73 -5.92 14.11
C VAL A 11 17.18 -6.83 13.02
N LEU A 12 16.40 -7.86 13.38
CA LEU A 12 15.76 -8.76 12.42
C LEU A 12 14.78 -8.02 11.51
N VAL A 13 13.96 -7.13 12.06
CA VAL A 13 13.03 -6.29 11.27
C VAL A 13 13.78 -5.39 10.29
N THR A 14 14.89 -4.79 10.74
CA THR A 14 15.74 -3.94 9.89
C THR A 14 16.40 -4.74 8.76
N LEU A 15 16.90 -5.95 9.06
CA LEU A 15 17.44 -6.85 8.05
C LEU A 15 16.38 -7.32 7.05
N GLY A 16 15.15 -7.57 7.52
CA GLY A 16 14.01 -7.88 6.67
C GLY A 16 13.72 -6.77 5.68
N LEU A 17 13.70 -5.51 6.13
CA LEU A 17 13.51 -4.34 5.27
C LEU A 17 14.62 -4.26 4.20
N ILE A 18 15.88 -4.36 4.61
CA ILE A 18 17.04 -4.34 3.69
C ILE A 18 16.92 -5.46 2.65
N PHE A 19 16.56 -6.67 3.09
CA PHE A 19 16.38 -7.81 2.20
C PHE A 19 15.26 -7.57 1.19
N THR A 20 14.11 -7.03 1.62
CA THR A 20 13.01 -6.72 0.70
C THR A 20 13.38 -5.66 -0.32
N THR A 21 14.14 -4.62 0.06
CA THR A 21 14.66 -3.61 -0.86
C THR A 21 15.66 -4.21 -1.84
N PHE A 22 16.60 -5.04 -1.36
CA PHE A 22 17.54 -5.75 -2.21
C PHE A 22 16.83 -6.65 -3.23
N CYS A 23 15.81 -7.40 -2.80
CA CYS A 23 14.99 -8.20 -3.70
C CYS A 23 14.23 -7.35 -4.73
N TYR A 24 13.74 -6.18 -4.34
CA TYR A 24 13.03 -5.26 -5.23
C TYR A 24 13.95 -4.72 -6.33
N ASP A 25 15.12 -4.19 -5.94
CA ASP A 25 16.05 -3.48 -6.82
C ASP A 25 17.00 -4.41 -7.59
N GLU A 26 17.68 -5.33 -6.88
CA GLU A 26 18.80 -6.09 -7.43
C GLU A 26 18.37 -7.42 -8.07
N LEU A 27 17.27 -8.03 -7.60
CA LEU A 27 16.71 -9.25 -8.21
C LEU A 27 15.70 -8.94 -9.33
N GLY A 28 15.43 -7.66 -9.61
CA GLY A 28 14.52 -7.26 -10.68
C GLY A 28 13.06 -7.66 -10.45
N LEU A 29 12.66 -8.00 -9.21
CA LEU A 29 11.26 -8.32 -8.89
C LEU A 29 10.32 -7.15 -9.15
N ALA A 30 10.85 -5.92 -9.21
CA ALA A 30 10.13 -4.73 -9.62
C ALA A 30 9.60 -4.78 -11.09
N CYS A 31 10.17 -5.64 -11.95
CA CYS A 31 9.74 -5.75 -13.35
C CYS A 31 8.44 -6.57 -13.52
N HIS A 32 8.09 -7.39 -12.53
CA HIS A 32 6.85 -8.16 -12.51
C HIS A 32 5.85 -7.55 -11.52
N TRP A 33 4.60 -7.34 -11.94
CA TRP A 33 3.54 -6.80 -11.10
C TRP A 33 3.42 -7.48 -9.72
N ALA A 34 3.52 -8.82 -9.67
CA ALA A 34 3.40 -9.57 -8.41
C ALA A 34 4.64 -9.42 -7.51
N GLY A 35 5.85 -9.44 -8.09
CA GLY A 35 7.10 -9.28 -7.35
C GLY A 35 7.21 -7.89 -6.74
N LYS A 36 6.88 -6.86 -7.53
CA LYS A 36 6.79 -5.46 -7.10
C LYS A 36 5.85 -5.30 -5.91
N ASN A 37 4.63 -5.83 -6.02
CA ASN A 37 3.63 -5.72 -4.95
C ASN A 37 4.04 -6.46 -3.68
N LEU A 38 4.60 -7.68 -3.79
CA LEU A 38 5.06 -8.44 -2.62
C LEU A 38 6.21 -7.76 -1.88
N CYS A 39 7.21 -7.27 -2.61
CA CYS A 39 8.32 -6.52 -2.03
C CYS A 39 7.85 -5.23 -1.36
N ASN A 40 6.91 -4.50 -1.97
CA ASN A 40 6.35 -3.31 -1.37
C ASN A 40 5.62 -3.61 -0.06
N ILE A 41 4.74 -4.62 -0.01
CA ILE A 41 4.10 -5.04 1.24
C ILE A 41 5.15 -5.39 2.30
N GLY A 42 6.17 -6.17 1.92
CA GLY A 42 7.24 -6.56 2.84
C GLY A 42 7.95 -5.36 3.44
N GLY A 43 8.25 -4.35 2.61
CA GLY A 43 8.86 -3.09 3.05
C GLY A 43 7.95 -2.30 3.99
N TYR A 44 6.67 -2.10 3.64
CA TYR A 44 5.72 -1.39 4.50
C TYR A 44 5.47 -2.13 5.82
N ALA A 45 5.27 -3.45 5.79
CA ALA A 45 5.01 -4.24 6.98
C ALA A 45 6.21 -4.24 7.93
N THR A 46 7.43 -4.42 7.42
CA THR A 46 8.65 -4.35 8.26
C THR A 46 8.85 -2.95 8.83
N PHE A 47 8.57 -1.91 8.05
CA PHE A 47 8.63 -0.53 8.54
C PHE A 47 7.60 -0.26 9.67
N GLU A 48 6.34 -0.67 9.49
CA GLU A 48 5.29 -0.50 10.48
C GLU A 48 5.55 -1.28 11.77
N ILE A 49 6.04 -2.52 11.65
CA ILE A 49 6.46 -3.36 12.79
C ILE A 49 7.59 -2.64 13.54
N GLY A 50 8.62 -2.17 12.83
CA GLY A 50 9.75 -1.47 13.44
C GLY A 50 9.32 -0.19 14.17
N ALA A 51 8.46 0.61 13.54
CA ALA A 51 7.93 1.83 14.14
C ALA A 51 7.10 1.52 15.41
N THR A 52 6.27 0.48 15.36
CA THR A 52 5.44 0.05 16.51
C THR A 52 6.30 -0.43 17.67
N MET A 53 7.37 -1.18 17.39
CA MET A 53 8.30 -1.65 18.42
C MET A 53 9.07 -0.50 19.09
N ILE A 54 9.42 0.55 18.35
CA ILE A 54 10.12 1.72 18.90
C ILE A 54 9.19 2.58 19.75
N MET A 55 7.93 2.76 19.33
CA MET A 55 6.94 3.56 20.06
C MET A 55 6.32 2.82 21.24
N GLY A 56 6.24 1.50 21.18
CA GLY A 56 5.64 0.66 22.20
C GLY A 56 6.49 0.56 23.47
N SER A 57 5.84 0.56 24.64
CA SER A 57 6.49 0.24 25.91
C SER A 57 6.83 -1.25 26.06
N ARG A 58 6.38 -2.09 25.12
CA ARG A 58 6.62 -3.54 25.07
C ARG A 58 7.22 -3.90 23.72
N ILE A 59 8.19 -4.80 23.75
CA ILE A 59 8.94 -5.24 22.57
C ILE A 59 8.09 -6.13 21.65
N LYS A 60 7.07 -6.80 22.19
CA LYS A 60 6.17 -7.68 21.43
C LYS A 60 4.91 -6.93 21.00
N LEU A 61 4.50 -7.16 19.75
CA LEU A 61 3.21 -6.67 19.25
C LEU A 61 2.07 -7.34 20.03
N ASP A 62 1.12 -6.52 20.47
CA ASP A 62 -0.16 -7.00 20.94
C ASP A 62 -1.07 -7.36 19.77
N LEU A 63 -2.19 -8.02 20.07
CA LEU A 63 -3.14 -8.47 19.04
C LEU A 63 -3.63 -7.30 18.16
N ILE A 64 -3.81 -6.12 18.75
CA ILE A 64 -4.27 -4.91 18.06
C ILE A 64 -3.22 -4.43 17.07
N SER A 65 -1.96 -4.34 17.51
CA SER A 65 -0.83 -3.94 16.67
C SER A 65 -0.60 -4.94 15.53
N THR A 66 -0.68 -6.25 15.80
CA THR A 66 -0.58 -7.28 14.74
C THR A 66 -1.71 -7.15 13.73
N ALA A 67 -2.94 -6.93 14.19
CA ALA A 67 -4.08 -6.72 13.30
C ALA A 67 -3.93 -5.43 12.48
N ALA A 68 -3.41 -4.35 13.08
CA ALA A 68 -3.16 -3.08 12.37
C ALA A 68 -2.16 -3.25 11.23
N VAL A 69 -1.02 -3.89 11.49
CA VAL A 69 0.00 -4.18 10.47
C VAL A 69 -0.56 -5.09 9.37
N ALA A 70 -1.29 -6.14 9.74
CA ALA A 70 -1.88 -7.06 8.77
C ALA A 70 -2.92 -6.38 7.87
N LEU A 71 -3.81 -5.57 8.44
CA LEU A 71 -4.81 -4.80 7.72
C LEU A 71 -4.17 -3.75 6.80
N SER A 72 -3.14 -3.05 7.29
CA SER A 72 -2.38 -2.10 6.48
C SER A 72 -1.69 -2.79 5.30
N GLY A 73 -1.01 -3.91 5.54
CA GLY A 73 -0.38 -4.69 4.49
C GLY A 73 -1.36 -5.16 3.41
N MET A 74 -2.56 -5.64 3.80
CA MET A 74 -3.61 -6.02 2.85
C MET A 74 -4.20 -4.83 2.09
N LEU A 75 -4.39 -3.70 2.77
CA LEU A 75 -4.84 -2.46 2.14
C LEU A 75 -3.83 -2.01 1.09
N ILE A 76 -2.55 -1.90 1.45
CA ILE A 76 -1.49 -1.48 0.54
C ILE A 76 -1.37 -2.47 -0.62
N PHE A 77 -1.39 -3.77 -0.36
CA PHE A 77 -1.30 -4.78 -1.43
C PHE A 77 -2.34 -4.58 -2.53
N THR A 78 -3.57 -4.26 -2.14
CA THR A 78 -4.70 -4.13 -3.05
C THR A 78 -4.84 -2.73 -3.64
N THR A 79 -4.20 -1.71 -3.07
CA THR A 79 -4.30 -0.32 -3.56
C THR A 79 -3.02 0.22 -4.17
N ILE A 80 -1.85 -0.41 -3.96
CA ILE A 80 -0.56 0.12 -4.43
C ILE A 80 -0.46 0.25 -5.95
N GLN A 81 -1.17 -0.59 -6.69
CA GLN A 81 -1.29 -0.50 -8.15
C GLN A 81 -1.86 0.84 -8.65
N VAL A 82 -2.53 1.60 -7.77
CA VAL A 82 -3.02 2.95 -8.08
C VAL A 82 -1.88 3.90 -8.43
N GLN A 83 -0.70 3.65 -7.85
CA GLN A 83 0.52 4.41 -8.11
C GLN A 83 1.07 4.17 -9.52
N ASP A 84 0.72 3.05 -10.15
CA ASP A 84 1.20 2.68 -11.49
C ASP A 84 0.38 3.32 -12.62
N PHE A 85 -0.81 3.89 -12.34
CA PHE A 85 -1.67 4.49 -13.38
C PHE A 85 -1.02 5.68 -14.12
N PRO A 86 -0.35 6.64 -13.44
CA PRO A 86 0.35 7.74 -14.13
C PRO A 86 1.56 7.28 -14.94
N ASP A 87 2.15 6.15 -14.55
CA ASP A 87 3.43 5.65 -15.07
C ASP A 87 3.26 4.58 -16.16
N VAL A 88 2.02 4.27 -16.57
CA VAL A 88 1.71 3.27 -17.62
C VAL A 88 2.56 3.46 -18.88
N GLU A 89 2.68 4.68 -19.38
CA GLU A 89 3.48 4.95 -20.59
C GLU A 89 4.97 4.67 -20.33
N GLY A 90 5.52 5.14 -19.20
CA GLY A 90 6.92 4.96 -18.84
C GLY A 90 7.30 3.50 -18.56
N ASP A 91 6.42 2.77 -17.87
CA ASP A 91 6.58 1.33 -17.62
C ASP A 91 6.53 0.53 -18.92
N ASN A 92 5.66 0.91 -19.86
CA ASN A 92 5.58 0.28 -21.18
C ASN A 92 6.86 0.53 -22.01
N PHE A 93 7.44 1.73 -21.98
CA PHE A 93 8.75 2.01 -22.61
C PHE A 93 9.90 1.22 -21.98
N SER A 94 9.80 0.96 -20.67
CA SER A 94 10.83 0.22 -19.90
C SER A 94 10.65 -1.31 -20.00
N GLY A 95 9.62 -1.80 -20.69
CA GLY A 95 9.30 -3.22 -20.81
C GLY A 95 8.73 -3.86 -19.54
N ARG A 96 8.26 -3.05 -18.58
CA ARG A 96 7.64 -3.53 -17.33
C ARG A 96 6.17 -3.87 -17.55
N VAL A 97 5.71 -4.93 -16.89
CA VAL A 97 4.30 -5.35 -16.94
C VAL A 97 3.68 -5.11 -15.57
N THR A 98 3.10 -3.92 -15.38
CA THR A 98 2.33 -3.54 -14.20
C THR A 98 0.86 -3.95 -14.34
N PHE A 99 0.11 -3.94 -13.23
CA PHE A 99 -1.28 -4.39 -13.25
C PHE A 99 -2.19 -3.54 -14.16
N PRO A 100 -2.04 -2.20 -14.22
CA PRO A 100 -2.77 -1.39 -15.20
C PRO A 100 -2.44 -1.71 -16.67
N ILE A 101 -1.22 -2.19 -16.96
CA ILE A 101 -0.82 -2.64 -18.31
C ILE A 101 -1.39 -4.02 -18.62
N TYR A 102 -1.33 -4.94 -17.66
CA TYR A 102 -1.83 -6.31 -17.80
C TYR A 102 -3.35 -6.36 -17.98
N ALA A 103 -4.10 -5.58 -17.17
CA ALA A 103 -5.55 -5.56 -17.20
C ALA A 103 -6.10 -4.13 -17.02
N PRO A 104 -6.14 -3.31 -18.09
CA PRO A 104 -6.51 -1.90 -18.01
C PRO A 104 -7.92 -1.63 -17.46
N GLU A 105 -8.93 -2.36 -17.93
CA GLU A 105 -10.31 -2.18 -17.46
C GLU A 105 -10.52 -2.76 -16.05
N PHE A 106 -9.97 -3.95 -15.82
CA PHE A 106 -10.14 -4.65 -14.55
C PHE A 106 -9.44 -3.90 -13.41
N SER A 107 -8.23 -3.36 -13.63
CA SER A 107 -7.50 -2.59 -12.63
C SER A 107 -8.27 -1.37 -12.13
N ARG A 108 -9.02 -0.71 -13.01
CA ARG A 108 -9.84 0.46 -12.69
C ARG A 108 -11.07 0.09 -11.88
N ILE A 109 -11.79 -0.95 -12.29
CA ILE A 109 -12.96 -1.48 -11.56
C ILE A 109 -12.52 -2.00 -10.19
N PHE A 110 -11.43 -2.76 -10.15
CA PHE A 110 -10.86 -3.29 -8.92
C PHE A 110 -10.45 -2.17 -7.97
N THR A 111 -9.81 -1.11 -8.47
CA THR A 111 -9.43 0.06 -7.66
C THR A 111 -10.66 0.72 -7.05
N LEU A 112 -11.71 1.00 -7.84
CA LEU A 112 -12.96 1.57 -7.34
C LEU A 112 -13.56 0.72 -6.22
N PHE A 113 -13.64 -0.61 -6.45
CA PHE A 113 -14.20 -1.54 -5.48
C PHE A 113 -13.36 -1.60 -4.19
N MET A 114 -12.03 -1.71 -4.31
CA MET A 114 -11.14 -1.79 -3.15
C MET A 114 -11.13 -0.51 -2.32
N MET A 115 -11.20 0.67 -2.95
CA MET A 115 -11.28 1.94 -2.22
C MET A 115 -12.54 2.02 -1.34
N LEU A 116 -13.69 1.62 -1.88
CA LEU A 116 -14.95 1.57 -1.13
C LEU A 116 -14.92 0.48 -0.05
N LEU A 117 -14.45 -0.71 -0.40
CA LEU A 117 -14.36 -1.84 0.51
C LEU A 117 -13.51 -1.50 1.74
N TRP A 118 -12.30 -0.97 1.55
CA TRP A 118 -11.42 -0.60 2.65
C TRP A 118 -11.97 0.56 3.49
N SER A 119 -12.62 1.55 2.85
CA SER A 119 -13.25 2.66 3.57
C SER A 119 -14.32 2.16 4.55
N VAL A 120 -15.13 1.18 4.15
CA VAL A 120 -16.16 0.57 5.01
C VAL A 120 -15.54 -0.41 6.02
N ALA A 121 -14.68 -1.32 5.55
CA ALA A 121 -14.13 -2.39 6.37
C ALA A 121 -13.28 -1.85 7.53
N LEU A 122 -12.42 -0.86 7.28
CA LEU A 122 -11.62 -0.24 8.34
C LEU A 122 -12.47 0.61 9.28
N SER A 123 -13.44 1.35 8.75
CA SER A 123 -14.37 2.12 9.60
C SER A 123 -15.13 1.22 10.57
N TRP A 124 -15.56 0.05 10.10
CA TRP A 124 -16.27 -0.94 10.90
C TRP A 124 -15.35 -1.65 11.90
N TYR A 125 -14.16 -2.07 11.46
CA TYR A 125 -13.21 -2.79 12.32
C TYR A 125 -12.69 -1.92 13.47
N TRP A 126 -12.44 -0.64 13.21
CA TRP A 126 -11.89 0.30 14.19
C TRP A 126 -12.95 1.13 14.93
N ASP A 127 -14.23 0.92 14.65
CA ASP A 127 -15.37 1.63 15.27
C ASP A 127 -15.20 3.17 15.30
N VAL A 128 -14.84 3.77 14.16
CA VAL A 128 -14.43 5.19 14.06
C VAL A 128 -15.62 6.17 14.13
N GLY A 129 -16.83 5.65 14.38
CA GLY A 129 -18.07 6.41 14.43
C GLY A 129 -18.68 6.72 13.05
N THR A 130 -19.99 6.95 13.02
CA THR A 130 -20.78 7.06 11.77
C THR A 130 -20.39 8.25 10.90
N ILE A 131 -20.09 9.41 11.51
CA ILE A 131 -19.73 10.63 10.76
C ILE A 131 -18.39 10.44 10.06
N THR A 132 -17.37 9.98 10.79
CA THR A 132 -16.03 9.73 10.23
C THR A 132 -16.07 8.64 9.17
N SER A 133 -16.84 7.57 9.41
CA SER A 133 -17.05 6.51 8.43
C SER A 133 -17.67 7.04 7.14
N ALA A 134 -18.70 7.90 7.23
CA ALA A 134 -19.31 8.51 6.06
C ALA A 134 -18.31 9.37 5.28
N LEU A 135 -17.46 10.15 5.97
CA LEU A 135 -16.40 10.94 5.33
C LEU A 135 -15.39 10.05 4.58
N PHE A 136 -14.93 8.96 5.19
CA PHE A 136 -14.01 8.03 4.53
C PHE A 136 -14.64 7.35 3.31
N VAL A 137 -15.90 6.91 3.41
CA VAL A 137 -16.61 6.29 2.29
C VAL A 137 -16.83 7.28 1.15
N VAL A 138 -17.20 8.53 1.45
CA VAL A 138 -17.34 9.58 0.43
C VAL A 138 -16.00 9.88 -0.24
N LEU A 139 -14.92 9.99 0.54
CA LEU A 139 -13.58 10.24 0.01
C LEU A 139 -13.09 9.07 -0.85
N GLY A 140 -13.22 7.83 -0.35
CA GLY A 140 -12.84 6.62 -1.09
C GLY A 140 -13.67 6.43 -2.37
N GLY A 141 -14.97 6.73 -2.31
CA GLY A 141 -15.84 6.75 -3.47
C GLY A 141 -15.46 7.83 -4.49
N TYR A 142 -15.13 9.05 -4.04
CA TYR A 142 -14.67 10.13 -4.90
C TYR A 142 -13.37 9.77 -5.62
N VAL A 143 -12.36 9.28 -4.90
CA VAL A 143 -11.06 8.88 -5.48
C VAL A 143 -11.24 7.68 -6.43
N GLY A 144 -11.98 6.64 -6.01
CA GLY A 144 -12.25 5.48 -6.85
C GLY A 144 -13.02 5.84 -8.13
N ALA A 145 -14.05 6.69 -8.03
CA ALA A 145 -14.81 7.16 -9.18
C ALA A 145 -13.93 8.00 -10.11
N ARG A 146 -13.00 8.77 -9.56
CA ARG A 146 -12.06 9.58 -10.35
C ARG A 146 -11.20 8.69 -11.26
N TYR A 147 -10.61 7.63 -10.69
CA TYR A 147 -9.83 6.66 -11.45
C TYR A 147 -10.66 5.89 -12.48
N TYR A 148 -11.94 5.63 -12.21
CA TYR A 148 -12.82 4.90 -13.13
C TYR A 148 -13.32 5.76 -14.31
N LEU A 149 -13.75 6.99 -14.03
CA LEU A 149 -14.41 7.88 -14.99
C LEU A 149 -13.41 8.67 -15.87
N TRP A 150 -12.33 9.18 -15.28
CA TRP A 150 -11.37 10.01 -16.01
C TRP A 150 -10.07 9.24 -16.24
N ARG A 151 -9.88 8.81 -17.49
CA ARG A 151 -8.83 7.86 -17.89
C ARG A 151 -7.70 8.52 -18.69
N THR A 152 -7.40 9.79 -18.42
CA THR A 152 -6.33 10.51 -19.12
C THR A 152 -5.08 10.58 -18.23
N PRO A 153 -3.86 10.46 -18.80
CA PRO A 153 -2.61 10.48 -18.02
C PRO A 153 -2.47 11.72 -17.12
N ASP A 154 -2.90 12.89 -17.60
CA ASP A 154 -2.88 14.13 -16.81
C ASP A 154 -3.82 14.09 -15.61
N VAL A 155 -4.97 13.44 -15.76
CA VAL A 155 -5.93 13.27 -14.66
C VAL A 155 -5.47 12.16 -13.72
N ASP A 156 -4.83 11.11 -14.21
CA ASP A 156 -4.23 10.06 -13.37
C ASP A 156 -3.14 10.63 -12.46
N LYS A 157 -2.27 11.52 -12.98
CA LYS A 157 -1.29 12.25 -12.15
C LYS A 157 -1.94 13.07 -11.05
N ARG A 158 -3.04 13.77 -11.35
CA ARG A 158 -3.79 14.53 -10.34
C ARG A 158 -4.51 13.61 -9.35
N SER A 159 -5.03 12.48 -9.81
CA SER A 159 -5.69 11.48 -8.98
C SER A 159 -4.72 10.85 -8.01
N TYR A 160 -3.47 10.60 -8.46
CA TYR A 160 -2.37 10.10 -7.65
C TYR A 160 -2.02 11.03 -6.51
N VAL A 161 -1.96 12.34 -6.76
CA VAL A 161 -1.75 13.33 -5.70
C VAL A 161 -2.88 13.26 -4.67
N ILE A 162 -4.14 13.18 -5.09
CA ILE A 162 -5.27 13.09 -4.13
C ILE A 162 -5.25 11.76 -3.36
N PHE A 163 -4.86 10.67 -4.00
CA PHE A 163 -4.78 9.36 -3.36
C PHE A 163 -3.73 9.30 -2.23
N ASN A 164 -2.65 10.08 -2.33
CA ASN A 164 -1.57 10.10 -1.34
C ASN A 164 -1.73 11.15 -0.23
N VAL A 165 -2.81 11.94 -0.23
CA VAL A 165 -3.13 12.90 0.85
C VAL A 165 -3.87 12.20 1.98
#